data_AF-A0A8T1VS59-F1
#
_entry.id   AF-A0A8T1VS59-F1
#
_cell.length_a   1.000
_cell.length_b   1.000
_cell.length_c   1.000
_cell.angle_alpha   90.00
_cell.angle_beta   90.00
_cell.angle_gamma   90.00
#
_symmetry.space_group_name_H-M   'P 1'
#
loop_
_entity.id
_entity.type
_entity.pdbx_description
1 polymer ?
#
loop_
_entity_poly.entity_id
_entity_poly.type
_entity_poly.pdbx_seq_one_letter_code
_entity_poly.pdbx_strand_id
1 'polypeptide(L)'
;MVVPDTSLVAYHLPLFPFRALPVAKPRPTFIVGPTVSSPPSFRLPSITRMYQGEASENSSAPANQDTRHKAALSFILSSDSESDADEPRARKRDLISDPTVAKRRRSVTGTSQSPTALAAASASKPAAKKGSKFCFVEGCTSRAKHAKRCWKHGGWVRCKVPDCTNRAKSKGVCWSHGGGTACSFESCDTIAVSNGFCWAHGGGKRCQVPNCSKPAYERTQNYCQTHYEEFADSKAS
;
A
#
# COMPACT_ATOMS: atom_id res chain seq x y z
N MET A 1 19.12 -20.67 72.93
CA MET A 1 19.75 -20.37 71.62
C MET A 1 19.15 -21.35 70.61
N VAL A 2 18.70 -20.89 69.44
CA VAL A 2 18.04 -21.75 68.45
C VAL A 2 19.00 -21.98 67.28
N VAL A 3 19.19 -23.24 66.89
CA VAL A 3 19.98 -23.62 65.72
C VAL A 3 19.03 -23.74 64.52
N PRO A 4 19.26 -23.04 63.40
CA PRO A 4 18.49 -23.24 62.18
C PRO A 4 18.93 -24.52 61.46
N ASP A 5 17.96 -25.33 61.04
CA ASP A 5 18.21 -26.63 60.41
C ASP A 5 18.62 -26.47 58.92
N THR A 6 19.64 -27.19 58.49
CA THR A 6 20.18 -27.10 57.12
C THR A 6 19.49 -28.09 56.18
N SER A 7 18.20 -27.83 55.92
CA SER A 7 17.44 -28.60 54.93
C SER A 7 18.06 -28.53 53.53
N LEU A 8 18.39 -29.70 52.96
CA LEU A 8 19.07 -29.81 51.67
C LEU A 8 18.14 -29.55 50.47
N VAL A 9 18.71 -28.98 49.41
CA VAL A 9 18.00 -28.60 48.19
C VAL A 9 17.67 -29.82 47.32
N ALA A 10 16.40 -29.98 46.96
CA ALA A 10 15.92 -31.00 46.02
C ALA A 10 15.03 -30.38 44.92
N TYR A 11 15.64 -29.75 43.91
CA TYR A 11 14.92 -29.29 42.73
C TYR A 11 14.67 -30.45 41.75
N HIS A 12 13.43 -30.91 41.66
CA HIS A 12 13.02 -31.87 40.62
C HIS A 12 13.07 -31.22 39.24
N LEU A 13 13.99 -31.68 38.38
CA LEU A 13 13.94 -31.39 36.94
C LEU A 13 12.81 -32.21 36.29
N PRO A 14 11.88 -31.60 35.54
CA PRO A 14 10.90 -32.34 34.75
C PRO A 14 11.57 -32.99 33.53
N LEU A 15 11.41 -34.31 33.40
CA LEU A 15 11.87 -35.06 32.24
C LEU A 15 11.01 -34.72 31.02
N PHE A 16 11.50 -33.85 30.14
CA PHE A 16 10.88 -33.61 28.83
C PHE A 16 11.14 -34.80 27.90
N PRO A 17 10.10 -35.41 27.28
CA PRO A 17 10.30 -36.49 26.33
C PRO A 17 10.95 -35.95 25.04
N PHE A 18 12.04 -36.58 24.60
CA PHE A 18 12.74 -36.25 23.36
C PHE A 18 11.82 -36.49 22.15
N ARG A 19 11.23 -35.41 21.62
CA ARG A 19 10.45 -35.47 20.39
C ARG A 19 11.39 -35.59 19.20
N ALA A 20 11.37 -36.75 18.53
CA ALA A 20 12.24 -37.05 17.40
C ALA A 20 12.15 -35.98 16.30
N LEU A 21 13.31 -35.56 15.80
CA LEU A 21 13.43 -34.64 14.67
C LEU A 21 13.07 -35.38 13.36
N PRO A 22 12.31 -34.75 12.44
CA PRO A 22 11.98 -35.38 11.17
C PRO A 22 13.22 -35.52 10.27
N VAL A 23 13.46 -36.73 9.76
CA VAL A 23 14.56 -37.02 8.84
C VAL A 23 14.41 -36.18 7.56
N ALA A 24 15.46 -35.41 7.22
CA ALA A 24 15.50 -34.63 6.00
C ALA A 24 15.59 -35.57 4.78
N LYS A 25 14.63 -35.48 3.86
CA LYS A 25 14.67 -36.21 2.59
C LYS A 25 15.77 -35.62 1.69
N PRO A 26 16.55 -36.44 0.95
CA PRO A 26 17.54 -35.94 0.02
C PRO A 26 16.90 -35.12 -1.09
N ARG A 27 17.58 -34.06 -1.55
CA ARG A 27 17.15 -33.26 -2.71
C ARG A 27 17.42 -34.06 -4.00
N PRO A 28 16.57 -33.93 -5.03
CA PRO A 28 16.86 -34.50 -6.35
C PRO A 28 18.11 -33.83 -6.93
N THR A 29 19.13 -34.62 -7.23
CA THR A 29 20.33 -34.19 -7.96
C THR A 29 19.98 -33.99 -9.43
N PHE A 30 19.72 -32.75 -9.84
CA PHE A 30 19.57 -32.43 -11.26
C PHE A 30 20.91 -32.61 -11.98
N ILE A 31 20.93 -33.55 -12.94
CA ILE A 31 22.09 -33.82 -13.79
C ILE A 31 22.25 -32.64 -14.76
N VAL A 32 23.46 -32.08 -14.84
CA VAL A 32 23.80 -31.03 -15.81
C VAL A 32 24.27 -31.67 -17.10
N GLY A 33 23.45 -31.61 -18.15
CA GLY A 33 23.84 -31.97 -19.52
C GLY A 33 24.57 -30.81 -20.23
N PRO A 34 25.56 -31.07 -21.11
CA PRO A 34 26.38 -30.03 -21.72
C PRO A 34 25.82 -29.46 -23.04
N THR A 35 26.14 -28.18 -23.27
CA THR A 35 26.38 -27.50 -24.58
C THR A 35 25.41 -27.67 -25.76
N VAL A 36 24.92 -26.54 -26.29
CA VAL A 36 25.24 -26.06 -27.66
C VAL A 36 24.91 -24.56 -27.85
N SER A 37 25.52 -23.96 -28.89
CA SER A 37 25.19 -22.68 -29.56
C SER A 37 25.21 -21.37 -28.75
N SER A 38 26.16 -20.51 -29.09
CA SER A 38 26.31 -19.13 -28.62
C SER A 38 25.27 -18.16 -29.22
N PRO A 39 24.81 -17.12 -28.48
CA PRO A 39 24.14 -15.96 -29.08
C PRO A 39 25.18 -15.00 -29.73
N PRO A 40 24.80 -14.23 -30.77
CA PRO A 40 25.71 -13.32 -31.46
C PRO A 40 26.05 -12.06 -30.65
N SER A 41 27.30 -11.59 -30.78
CA SER A 41 27.83 -10.43 -30.07
C SER A 41 27.38 -9.09 -30.68
N PHE A 42 26.23 -8.59 -30.23
CA PHE A 42 25.80 -7.22 -30.53
C PHE A 42 26.73 -6.19 -29.87
N ARG A 43 27.48 -5.44 -30.69
CA ARG A 43 28.25 -4.28 -30.23
C ARG A 43 27.28 -3.13 -29.92
N LEU A 44 27.33 -2.60 -28.70
CA LEU A 44 26.71 -1.30 -28.41
C LEU A 44 27.64 -0.17 -28.94
N PRO A 45 27.11 0.89 -29.56
CA PRO A 45 27.89 2.06 -29.90
C PRO A 45 28.18 2.91 -28.65
N SER A 46 29.44 3.31 -28.46
CA SER A 46 29.85 4.17 -27.35
C SER A 46 29.36 5.61 -27.56
N ILE A 47 28.35 6.03 -26.78
CA ILE A 47 27.86 7.42 -26.80
C ILE A 47 28.78 8.31 -25.95
N THR A 48 29.92 8.70 -26.52
CA THR A 48 30.77 9.77 -25.97
C THR A 48 30.11 11.13 -26.23
N ARG A 49 29.17 11.52 -25.35
CA ARG A 49 28.53 12.84 -25.44
C ARG A 49 29.49 13.91 -24.93
N MET A 50 29.88 14.85 -25.79
CA MET A 50 30.76 15.97 -25.42
C MET A 50 30.09 16.86 -24.36
N TYR A 51 30.90 17.36 -23.43
CA TYR A 51 30.43 18.11 -22.27
C TYR A 51 31.42 19.23 -21.92
N GLN A 52 31.19 20.44 -22.43
CA GLN A 52 31.81 21.66 -21.94
C GLN A 52 31.08 22.90 -22.46
N GLY A 53 30.96 23.89 -21.58
CA GLY A 53 30.53 25.25 -21.89
C GLY A 53 29.10 25.60 -21.45
N GLU A 54 28.85 26.67 -20.70
CA GLU A 54 29.74 27.44 -19.79
C GLU A 54 28.93 27.84 -18.54
N ALA A 55 29.60 28.36 -17.50
CA ALA A 55 28.92 28.88 -16.32
C ALA A 55 28.54 30.35 -16.51
N SER A 56 27.31 30.71 -16.16
CA SER A 56 26.94 32.09 -15.84
C SER A 56 25.95 32.12 -14.69
N GLU A 57 26.11 33.11 -13.82
CA GLU A 57 25.34 33.26 -12.59
C GLU A 57 24.06 34.05 -12.86
N ASN A 58 22.96 33.70 -12.18
CA ASN A 58 22.11 34.72 -11.58
C ASN A 58 21.13 34.15 -10.55
N SER A 59 20.97 34.88 -9.45
CA SER A 59 20.09 34.53 -8.34
C SER A 59 18.79 35.34 -8.37
N SER A 60 17.63 34.68 -8.35
CA SER A 60 16.41 35.25 -7.75
C SER A 60 15.33 34.17 -7.56
N ALA A 61 14.72 34.15 -6.38
CA ALA A 61 13.40 33.57 -6.17
C ALA A 61 12.34 34.67 -6.42
N PRO A 62 11.09 34.30 -6.77
CA PRO A 62 10.08 34.39 -5.71
C PRO A 62 8.93 33.36 -5.78
N ALA A 63 8.14 33.36 -4.69
CA ALA A 63 6.70 33.07 -4.62
C ALA A 63 6.15 31.78 -5.27
N ASN A 64 5.87 30.78 -4.41
CA ASN A 64 4.83 29.77 -4.67
C ASN A 64 3.45 30.45 -4.78
N GLN A 65 2.73 30.20 -5.88
CA GLN A 65 1.29 30.46 -5.99
C GLN A 65 0.55 29.25 -6.58
N ASP A 66 0.29 28.27 -5.70
CA ASP A 66 -0.47 27.07 -6.00
C ASP A 66 -1.95 27.34 -6.40
N THR A 67 -2.50 26.48 -7.26
CA THR A 67 -3.95 26.34 -7.54
C THR A 67 -4.72 27.55 -8.11
N ARG A 68 -4.39 27.94 -9.35
CA ARG A 68 -5.48 28.30 -10.30
C ARG A 68 -6.36 27.05 -10.48
N HIS A 69 -7.62 27.09 -10.06
CA HIS A 69 -8.77 26.25 -10.50
C HIS A 69 -9.95 26.44 -9.53
N LYS A 70 -10.61 27.62 -9.54
CA LYS A 70 -11.76 27.88 -8.65
C LYS A 70 -12.80 28.90 -9.14
N ALA A 71 -13.05 28.95 -10.45
CA ALA A 71 -14.15 29.73 -11.03
C ALA A 71 -14.61 29.13 -12.37
N ALA A 72 -15.60 28.22 -12.34
CA ALA A 72 -16.32 27.69 -13.52
C ALA A 72 -17.58 26.85 -13.15
N LEU A 73 -18.39 27.30 -12.18
CA LEU A 73 -19.76 26.76 -11.98
C LEU A 73 -20.79 27.80 -12.47
N SER A 74 -20.62 28.22 -13.71
CA SER A 74 -21.48 29.15 -14.45
C SER A 74 -22.14 28.43 -15.63
N PHE A 75 -22.74 27.27 -15.35
CA PHE A 75 -23.45 26.41 -16.32
C PHE A 75 -24.84 26.00 -15.81
N ILE A 76 -25.37 26.75 -14.84
CA ILE A 76 -26.76 26.65 -14.38
C ILE A 76 -27.47 27.88 -14.96
N LEU A 77 -28.61 27.67 -15.61
CA LEU A 77 -29.37 28.64 -16.42
C LEU A 77 -28.81 28.94 -17.81
N SER A 78 -29.07 28.02 -18.74
CA SER A 78 -29.64 28.35 -20.05
C SER A 78 -30.55 27.19 -20.45
N SER A 79 -31.80 27.48 -20.75
CA SER A 79 -32.83 26.50 -21.11
C SER A 79 -33.30 26.80 -22.53
N ASP A 80 -33.29 25.81 -23.42
CA ASP A 80 -34.04 25.87 -24.68
C ASP A 80 -34.38 24.45 -25.19
N SER A 81 -35.67 24.25 -25.46
CA SER A 81 -36.34 23.40 -26.47
C SER A 81 -36.07 21.88 -26.66
N GLU A 82 -37.08 21.07 -26.29
CA GLU A 82 -37.85 20.06 -27.07
C GLU A 82 -37.24 19.42 -28.36
N SER A 83 -37.34 18.11 -28.69
CA SER A 83 -37.90 16.84 -28.10
C SER A 83 -37.22 15.60 -28.82
N ASP A 84 -37.61 14.31 -28.84
CA ASP A 84 -38.77 13.47 -28.43
C ASP A 84 -38.37 11.93 -28.34
N ALA A 85 -39.33 11.01 -28.07
CA ALA A 85 -39.46 9.54 -28.33
C ALA A 85 -38.20 8.61 -28.49
N ASP A 86 -38.05 7.36 -27.99
CA ASP A 86 -38.74 6.38 -27.08
C ASP A 86 -37.64 5.35 -26.58
N GLU A 87 -37.72 4.10 -26.03
CA GLU A 87 -38.69 2.99 -25.80
C GLU A 87 -38.49 2.38 -24.38
N PRO A 88 -39.55 2.13 -23.58
CA PRO A 88 -39.40 1.73 -22.18
C PRO A 88 -39.34 0.21 -21.98
N ARG A 89 -38.17 -0.41 -22.23
CA ARG A 89 -38.02 -1.87 -22.14
C ARG A 89 -37.96 -2.43 -20.71
N ALA A 90 -39.13 -2.53 -20.07
CA ALA A 90 -39.27 -3.01 -18.71
C ALA A 90 -38.77 -4.46 -18.49
N ARG A 91 -37.97 -4.67 -17.44
CA ARG A 91 -37.86 -5.96 -16.73
C ARG A 91 -38.06 -5.75 -15.23
N LYS A 92 -38.88 -6.65 -14.66
CA LYS A 92 -39.41 -6.59 -13.29
C LYS A 92 -38.38 -7.16 -12.29
N ARG A 93 -38.80 -7.20 -11.01
CA ARG A 93 -38.32 -8.07 -9.90
C ARG A 93 -37.28 -7.45 -8.95
N ASP A 94 -37.46 -7.43 -7.62
CA ASP A 94 -38.67 -7.63 -6.78
C ASP A 94 -38.59 -6.70 -5.54
N LEU A 95 -39.72 -6.45 -4.88
CA LEU A 95 -39.77 -5.74 -3.60
C LEU A 95 -39.27 -6.62 -2.44
N ILE A 96 -38.29 -6.15 -1.67
CA ILE A 96 -37.93 -6.69 -0.35
C ILE A 96 -37.76 -5.53 0.64
N SER A 97 -38.32 -5.71 1.84
CA SER A 97 -38.55 -4.68 2.86
C SER A 97 -37.30 -4.12 3.54
N ASP A 98 -37.42 -2.91 4.10
CA ASP A 98 -36.46 -2.30 5.03
C ASP A 98 -36.13 -3.18 6.25
N PRO A 99 -34.84 -3.27 6.61
CA PRO A 99 -34.39 -3.34 7.99
C PRO A 99 -33.78 -1.98 8.42
N THR A 100 -34.38 -1.33 9.41
CA THR A 100 -34.08 0.05 9.85
C THR A 100 -32.74 0.20 10.60
N VAL A 101 -31.61 0.10 9.89
CA VAL A 101 -30.27 0.33 10.47
C VAL A 101 -29.97 1.83 10.58
N ALA A 102 -30.36 2.42 11.71
CA ALA A 102 -30.14 3.84 12.03
C ALA A 102 -28.67 4.26 11.91
N LYS A 103 -28.34 4.95 10.81
CA LYS A 103 -27.00 5.45 10.46
C LYS A 103 -26.58 6.56 11.42
N ARG A 104 -25.99 6.18 12.58
CA ARG A 104 -25.56 7.08 13.66
C ARG A 104 -24.61 8.18 13.17
N ARG A 105 -25.16 9.30 12.71
CA ARG A 105 -24.43 10.56 12.57
C ARG A 105 -23.97 10.96 13.97
N ARG A 106 -22.66 11.06 14.18
CA ARG A 106 -22.11 11.54 15.45
C ARG A 106 -22.19 13.06 15.46
N SER A 107 -23.23 13.60 16.09
CA SER A 107 -23.44 15.04 16.21
C SER A 107 -22.21 15.74 16.77
N VAL A 108 -21.84 16.86 16.15
CA VAL A 108 -20.80 17.77 16.64
C VAL A 108 -21.52 19.00 17.17
N THR A 109 -21.95 18.94 18.43
CA THR A 109 -22.48 20.11 19.15
C THR A 109 -21.32 21.01 19.53
N GLY A 110 -21.21 22.17 18.88
CA GLY A 110 -20.40 23.25 19.41
C GLY A 110 -21.04 23.83 20.66
N THR A 111 -20.24 24.17 21.66
CA THR A 111 -20.69 24.95 22.82
C THR A 111 -19.55 25.85 23.26
N SER A 112 -19.70 27.13 23.01
CA SER A 112 -18.80 28.18 23.48
C SER A 112 -19.22 28.65 24.86
N GLN A 113 -18.29 28.61 25.82
CA GLN A 113 -18.25 29.54 26.96
C GLN A 113 -16.89 29.45 27.67
N SER A 114 -16.29 30.62 27.89
CA SER A 114 -15.34 30.85 28.99
C SER A 114 -16.12 31.08 30.28
N PRO A 115 -15.48 30.88 31.44
CA PRO A 115 -15.17 32.07 32.25
C PRO A 115 -13.76 32.06 32.86
N THR A 116 -13.48 33.05 33.69
CA THR A 116 -12.20 33.40 34.32
C THR A 116 -11.88 32.58 35.58
N ALA A 117 -10.58 32.36 35.84
CA ALA A 117 -9.95 32.33 37.18
C ALA A 117 -8.41 32.20 37.05
N LEU A 118 -7.67 32.50 38.13
CA LEU A 118 -6.20 32.52 38.16
C LEU A 118 -5.57 31.30 38.86
N ALA A 119 -4.35 30.99 38.40
CA ALA A 119 -3.23 30.36 39.13
C ALA A 119 -3.47 29.24 40.16
N ALA A 120 -2.99 28.03 39.82
CA ALA A 120 -2.29 27.15 40.75
C ALA A 120 -1.33 26.22 39.99
N ALA A 121 -0.10 26.05 40.47
CA ALA A 121 0.82 25.04 39.94
C ALA A 121 0.54 23.67 40.59
N SER A 122 0.53 22.60 39.80
CA SER A 122 0.47 21.23 40.31
C SER A 122 1.01 20.23 39.31
N ALA A 123 1.96 19.40 39.76
CA ALA A 123 2.58 18.36 38.95
C ALA A 123 1.58 17.23 38.65
N SER A 124 0.93 17.29 37.49
CA SER A 124 -0.03 16.27 37.09
C SER A 124 0.68 14.99 36.67
N LYS A 125 0.57 13.95 37.53
CA LYS A 125 0.81 12.55 37.13
C LYS A 125 0.07 12.30 35.81
N PRO A 126 0.69 11.72 34.77
CA PRO A 126 0.10 11.67 33.44
C PRO A 126 -1.15 10.77 33.43
N ALA A 127 -2.32 11.39 33.60
CA ALA A 127 -3.61 10.72 33.51
C ALA A 127 -3.68 9.91 32.21
N ALA A 128 -4.18 8.67 32.30
CA ALA A 128 -4.15 7.70 31.22
C ALA A 128 -5.11 8.07 30.07
N LYS A 129 -4.75 9.11 29.30
CA LYS A 129 -5.49 9.60 28.14
C LYS A 129 -5.65 8.46 27.13
N LYS A 130 -6.88 7.98 26.97
CA LYS A 130 -7.28 7.03 25.92
C LYS A 130 -6.73 7.55 24.59
N GLY A 131 -5.97 6.69 23.90
CA GLY A 131 -4.93 7.12 22.96
C GLY A 131 -5.43 8.08 21.87
N SER A 132 -4.59 9.05 21.52
CA SER A 132 -4.87 10.01 20.45
C SER A 132 -5.24 9.29 19.14
N LYS A 133 -6.37 9.68 18.55
CA LYS A 133 -6.79 9.24 17.20
C LYS A 133 -5.78 9.69 16.14
N PHE A 134 -5.05 10.77 16.42
CA PHE A 134 -4.02 11.38 15.59
C PHE A 134 -2.62 10.94 15.99
N CYS A 135 -1.67 11.16 15.09
CA CYS A 135 -0.25 10.89 15.27
C CYS A 135 0.32 11.64 16.48
N PHE A 136 1.19 10.97 17.23
CA PHE A 136 1.90 11.52 18.40
C PHE A 136 3.00 12.54 18.05
N VAL A 137 3.43 12.63 16.79
CA VAL A 137 4.37 13.68 16.35
C VAL A 137 3.64 15.01 16.31
N GLU A 138 4.19 16.02 16.98
CA GLU A 138 3.62 17.37 17.04
C GLU A 138 3.34 17.97 15.65
N GLY A 139 2.27 18.76 15.55
CA GLY A 139 1.75 19.30 14.29
C GLY A 139 1.15 18.26 13.32
N CYS A 140 1.27 16.95 13.59
CA CYS A 140 0.84 15.92 12.64
C CYS A 140 -0.67 15.58 12.74
N THR A 141 -1.49 16.28 11.97
CA THR A 141 -2.94 16.04 11.79
C THR A 141 -3.31 14.67 11.20
N SER A 142 -2.34 13.87 10.77
CA SER A 142 -2.59 12.53 10.20
C SER A 142 -3.06 11.52 11.26
N ARG A 143 -4.06 10.71 10.91
CA ARG A 143 -4.58 9.65 11.78
C ARG A 143 -3.49 8.62 12.13
N ALA A 144 -3.44 8.20 13.39
CA ALA A 144 -2.55 7.13 13.83
C ALA A 144 -2.98 5.77 13.25
N LYS A 145 -2.01 4.88 12.98
CA LYS A 145 -2.24 3.49 12.53
C LYS A 145 -1.60 2.47 13.48
N HIS A 146 -0.30 2.61 13.74
CA HIS A 146 0.46 1.72 14.63
C HIS A 146 1.30 2.56 15.60
N ALA A 147 1.56 2.06 16.82
CA ALA A 147 2.37 2.72 17.85
C ALA A 147 2.04 4.22 18.08
N LYS A 148 0.76 4.61 18.00
CA LYS A 148 0.25 6.00 18.06
C LYS A 148 0.80 6.96 16.97
N ARG A 149 1.40 6.46 15.88
CA ARG A 149 1.96 7.28 14.78
C ARG A 149 1.27 7.02 13.44
N CYS A 150 1.35 7.97 12.51
CA CYS A 150 0.83 7.85 11.14
C CYS A 150 1.79 7.12 10.20
N TRP A 151 1.36 6.75 8.99
CA TRP A 151 2.18 6.02 8.02
C TRP A 151 3.53 6.68 7.68
N LYS A 152 3.57 8.02 7.58
CA LYS A 152 4.82 8.77 7.37
C LYS A 152 5.77 8.63 8.57
N HIS A 153 5.25 8.80 9.78
CA HIS A 153 6.03 8.86 11.03
C HIS A 153 6.20 7.50 11.73
N GLY A 154 6.44 6.41 10.99
CA GLY A 154 6.71 5.09 11.62
C GLY A 154 5.46 4.34 12.12
N GLY A 155 4.26 4.74 11.70
CA GLY A 155 3.00 4.01 11.93
C GLY A 155 2.85 2.76 11.06
N TRP A 156 3.89 1.93 11.02
CA TRP A 156 4.01 0.67 10.29
C TRP A 156 4.89 -0.32 11.11
N VAL A 157 5.08 -1.54 10.61
CA VAL A 157 5.85 -2.61 11.30
C VAL A 157 6.90 -3.16 10.32
N ARG A 158 8.13 -3.42 10.79
CA ARG A 158 9.17 -4.08 9.97
C ARG A 158 8.78 -5.52 9.62
N CYS A 159 9.34 -6.05 8.54
CA CYS A 159 9.25 -7.48 8.25
C CYS A 159 9.90 -8.29 9.38
N LYS A 160 9.26 -9.41 9.77
CA LYS A 160 9.76 -10.36 10.77
C LYS A 160 10.98 -11.19 10.32
N VAL A 161 11.25 -11.27 9.02
CA VAL A 161 12.42 -12.00 8.48
C VAL A 161 13.68 -11.23 8.88
N PRO A 162 14.74 -11.90 9.37
CA PRO A 162 16.01 -11.25 9.70
C PRO A 162 16.56 -10.45 8.50
N ASP A 163 17.34 -9.42 8.82
CA ASP A 163 18.01 -8.51 7.87
C ASP A 163 17.09 -7.76 6.88
N CYS A 164 15.78 -7.97 6.98
CA CYS A 164 14.81 -7.35 6.10
C CYS A 164 14.40 -5.95 6.60
N THR A 165 14.91 -4.92 5.91
CA THR A 165 14.55 -3.51 6.14
C THR A 165 13.14 -3.15 5.67
N ASN A 166 12.50 -4.00 4.85
CA ASN A 166 11.19 -3.74 4.24
C ASN A 166 10.03 -3.69 5.25
N ARG A 167 8.97 -2.99 4.85
CA ARG A 167 7.74 -2.84 5.64
C ARG A 167 6.86 -4.08 5.50
N ALA A 168 6.30 -4.56 6.61
CA ALA A 168 5.29 -5.62 6.59
C ALA A 168 3.98 -5.12 5.93
N LYS A 169 3.39 -5.95 5.06
CA LYS A 169 2.09 -5.68 4.41
C LYS A 169 0.94 -6.45 5.08
N SER A 170 1.16 -7.74 5.34
CA SER A 170 0.28 -8.60 6.15
C SER A 170 1.10 -9.67 6.87
N LYS A 171 0.51 -10.42 7.81
CA LYS A 171 1.14 -11.54 8.58
C LYS A 171 2.40 -11.16 9.42
N GLY A 172 2.89 -9.93 9.30
CA GLY A 172 4.18 -9.45 9.82
C GLY A 172 5.34 -9.53 8.82
N VAL A 173 5.07 -9.75 7.53
CA VAL A 173 6.09 -9.91 6.48
C VAL A 173 5.84 -8.96 5.30
N CYS A 174 6.92 -8.59 4.60
CA CYS A 174 6.86 -7.71 3.43
C CYS A 174 6.39 -8.46 2.18
N TRP A 175 6.18 -7.73 1.07
CA TRP A 175 5.72 -8.32 -0.19
C TRP A 175 6.62 -9.47 -0.67
N SER A 176 7.94 -9.27 -0.72
CA SER A 176 8.91 -10.32 -1.11
C SER A 176 8.90 -11.57 -0.23
N HIS A 177 8.38 -11.49 1.00
CA HIS A 177 8.39 -12.58 2.00
C HIS A 177 6.98 -13.09 2.32
N GLY A 178 6.07 -13.14 1.34
CA GLY A 178 4.73 -13.72 1.51
C GLY A 178 3.69 -12.82 2.18
N GLY A 179 3.97 -11.51 2.30
CA GLY A 179 3.07 -10.50 2.87
C GLY A 179 1.87 -10.13 2.00
N GLY A 180 1.68 -10.79 0.85
CA GLY A 180 0.46 -10.73 0.05
C GLY A 180 -0.44 -11.95 0.23
N THR A 181 -1.50 -12.00 -0.58
CA THR A 181 -2.30 -13.19 -0.86
C THR A 181 -1.58 -14.07 -1.89
N ALA A 182 -1.62 -15.39 -1.75
CA ALA A 182 -1.14 -16.30 -2.79
C ALA A 182 -2.03 -16.22 -4.05
N CYS A 183 -1.53 -16.70 -5.17
CA CYS A 183 -2.30 -16.87 -6.40
C CYS A 183 -3.32 -18.00 -6.22
N SER A 184 -4.58 -17.77 -6.61
CA SER A 184 -5.67 -18.75 -6.56
C SER A 184 -5.62 -19.80 -7.70
N PHE A 185 -4.53 -19.83 -8.45
CA PHE A 185 -4.28 -20.83 -9.50
C PHE A 185 -3.55 -22.03 -8.90
N GLU A 186 -3.88 -23.23 -9.37
CA GLU A 186 -3.36 -24.49 -8.83
C GLU A 186 -1.82 -24.52 -8.83
N SER A 187 -1.22 -25.04 -7.75
CA SER A 187 0.22 -25.10 -7.51
C SER A 187 1.00 -23.77 -7.57
N CYS A 188 0.34 -22.60 -7.53
CA CYS A 188 1.00 -21.32 -7.76
C CYS A 188 1.34 -20.54 -6.46
N ASP A 189 2.53 -20.78 -5.91
CA ASP A 189 3.06 -20.07 -4.72
C ASP A 189 3.32 -18.56 -4.93
N THR A 190 3.23 -18.06 -6.16
CA THR A 190 3.48 -16.64 -6.45
C THR A 190 2.37 -15.74 -5.89
N ILE A 191 2.70 -14.49 -5.59
CA ILE A 191 1.77 -13.56 -4.93
C ILE A 191 0.78 -12.96 -5.94
N ALA A 192 -0.49 -12.94 -5.55
CA ALA A 192 -1.56 -12.32 -6.34
C ALA A 192 -1.43 -10.79 -6.37
N VAL A 193 -1.56 -10.22 -7.56
CA VAL A 193 -1.45 -8.78 -7.84
C VAL A 193 -2.83 -8.12 -7.81
N SER A 194 -3.81 -8.70 -8.48
CA SER A 194 -5.24 -8.34 -8.41
C SER A 194 -6.10 -9.57 -8.69
N ASN A 195 -7.41 -9.49 -8.44
CA ASN A 195 -8.41 -10.54 -8.72
C ASN A 195 -8.11 -11.94 -8.14
N GLY A 196 -7.23 -12.05 -7.13
CA GLY A 196 -6.78 -13.33 -6.58
C GLY A 196 -5.68 -14.03 -7.40
N PHE A 197 -5.22 -13.46 -8.51
CA PHE A 197 -4.22 -14.07 -9.40
C PHE A 197 -2.90 -13.30 -9.46
N CYS A 198 -1.80 -13.99 -9.76
CA CYS A 198 -0.50 -13.38 -10.02
C CYS A 198 -0.42 -12.81 -11.44
N TRP A 199 0.69 -12.15 -11.79
CA TRP A 199 0.87 -11.56 -13.11
C TRP A 199 0.68 -12.55 -14.27
N ALA A 200 1.21 -13.77 -14.14
CA ALA A 200 1.08 -14.82 -15.15
C ALA A 200 -0.38 -15.24 -15.35
N HIS A 201 -1.11 -15.50 -14.26
CA HIS A 201 -2.46 -16.06 -14.27
C HIS A 201 -3.60 -15.03 -14.31
N GLY A 202 -3.36 -13.85 -14.91
CA GLY A 202 -4.41 -12.84 -15.14
C GLY A 202 -4.58 -11.76 -14.07
N GLY A 203 -3.67 -11.66 -13.10
CA GLY A 203 -3.69 -10.67 -12.01
C GLY A 203 -3.44 -9.21 -12.41
N GLY A 204 -3.57 -8.85 -13.68
CA GLY A 204 -3.30 -7.50 -14.19
C GLY A 204 -3.68 -7.35 -15.66
N LYS A 205 -3.90 -6.11 -16.11
CA LYS A 205 -4.26 -5.79 -17.49
C LYS A 205 -3.06 -6.01 -18.42
N ARG A 206 -3.27 -6.70 -19.54
CA ARG A 206 -2.31 -6.77 -20.66
C ARG A 206 -2.63 -5.67 -21.67
N CYS A 207 -1.68 -5.37 -22.55
CA CYS A 207 -1.86 -4.38 -23.60
C CYS A 207 -3.00 -4.78 -24.55
N GLN A 208 -3.80 -3.81 -25.00
CA GLN A 208 -4.88 -4.04 -25.99
C GLN A 208 -4.38 -4.36 -27.40
N VAL A 209 -3.13 -4.03 -27.75
CA VAL A 209 -2.56 -4.35 -29.07
C VAL A 209 -2.41 -5.87 -29.22
N PRO A 210 -2.86 -6.47 -30.34
CA PRO A 210 -2.74 -7.91 -30.57
C PRO A 210 -1.30 -8.40 -30.43
N ASN A 211 -1.15 -9.63 -29.95
CA ASN A 211 0.15 -10.28 -29.66
C ASN A 211 1.01 -9.59 -28.57
N CYS A 212 0.56 -8.50 -27.95
CA CYS A 212 1.34 -7.77 -26.95
C CYS A 212 1.07 -8.26 -25.51
N SER A 213 1.94 -9.12 -25.00
CA SER A 213 1.87 -9.65 -23.63
C SER A 213 2.35 -8.68 -22.53
N LYS A 214 2.86 -7.49 -22.90
CA LYS A 214 3.40 -6.46 -21.98
C LYS A 214 2.35 -5.97 -20.95
N PRO A 215 2.79 -5.50 -19.76
CA PRO A 215 1.90 -4.88 -18.78
C PRO A 215 1.27 -3.59 -19.29
N ALA A 216 0.00 -3.39 -18.93
CA ALA A 216 -0.76 -2.17 -19.22
C ALA A 216 -1.48 -1.66 -17.97
N TYR A 217 -1.84 -0.38 -17.99
CA TYR A 217 -2.49 0.31 -16.87
C TYR A 217 -3.64 1.19 -17.37
N GLU A 218 -4.57 1.51 -16.47
CA GLU A 218 -5.68 2.43 -16.75
C GLU A 218 -5.16 3.84 -17.13
N ARG A 219 -4.10 4.32 -16.45
CA ARG A 219 -3.38 5.55 -16.78
C ARG A 219 -2.76 5.59 -18.19
N THR A 220 -2.62 4.45 -18.85
CA THR A 220 -2.12 4.31 -20.24
C THR A 220 -3.20 3.76 -21.15
N GLN A 221 -4.48 3.97 -20.82
CA GLN A 221 -5.65 3.55 -21.61
C GLN A 221 -5.70 2.03 -21.93
N ASN A 222 -5.08 1.20 -21.09
CA ASN A 222 -4.85 -0.24 -21.31
C ASN A 222 -3.84 -0.58 -22.44
N TYR A 223 -2.99 0.36 -22.82
CA TYR A 223 -1.77 0.11 -23.57
C TYR A 223 -0.57 -0.10 -22.65
N CYS A 224 0.44 -0.82 -23.12
CA CYS A 224 1.76 -0.84 -22.50
C CYS A 224 2.51 0.45 -22.81
N GLN A 225 3.61 0.75 -22.10
CA GLN A 225 4.28 2.04 -22.19
C GLN A 225 4.67 2.43 -23.64
N THR A 226 5.28 1.53 -24.42
CA THR A 226 5.66 1.82 -25.82
C THR A 226 4.44 2.04 -26.73
N HIS A 227 3.45 1.14 -26.69
CA HIS A 227 2.25 1.27 -27.52
C HIS A 227 1.34 2.44 -27.06
N TYR A 228 1.53 2.95 -25.83
CA TYR A 228 0.88 4.16 -25.35
C TYR A 228 1.54 5.43 -25.91
N GLU A 229 2.87 5.42 -26.08
CA GLU A 229 3.61 6.49 -26.75
C GLU A 229 3.22 6.53 -28.24
N GLU A 230 3.30 5.39 -28.94
CA GLU A 230 2.83 5.22 -30.33
C GLU A 230 1.37 5.69 -30.55
N PHE A 231 0.47 5.38 -29.61
CA PHE A 231 -0.94 5.80 -29.63
C PHE A 231 -1.14 7.28 -29.29
N ALA A 232 -0.30 7.86 -28.43
CA ALA A 232 -0.37 9.28 -28.07
C ALA A 232 0.05 10.16 -29.25
N ASP A 233 1.16 9.81 -29.92
CA ASP A 233 1.65 10.50 -31.11
C ASP A 233 0.60 10.44 -32.24
N SER A 234 0.00 9.26 -32.45
CA SER A 234 -1.11 9.02 -33.39
C SER A 234 -2.41 9.79 -33.07
N LYS A 235 -2.49 10.44 -31.91
CA LYS A 235 -3.64 11.26 -31.46
C LYS A 235 -3.30 12.75 -31.30
N ALA A 236 -2.02 13.10 -31.44
CA ALA A 236 -1.54 14.49 -31.46
C ALA A 236 -1.39 15.04 -32.90
N SER A 237 -1.62 14.20 -33.90
CA SER A 237 -1.65 14.50 -35.34
C SER A 237 -3.09 14.65 -35.84
#